data_AF-A0A7C4ALH3-F1
#
_entry.id   AF-A0A7C4ALH3-F1
#
_cell.length_a   1.000
_cell.length_b   1.000
_cell.length_c   1.000
_cell.angle_alpha   90.00
_cell.angle_beta   90.00
_cell.angle_gamma   90.00
#
_symmetry.space_group_name_H-M   'P 1'
#
loop_
_entity.id
_entity.type
_entity.pdbx_description
1 polymer ?
#
loop_
_entity_poly.entity_id
_entity_poly.type
_entity_poly.pdbx_seq_one_letter_code
_entity_poly.pdbx_strand_id
1 'polypeptide(L)'
;MWKREKLLIGMVILAIWAAATAAFFIFYSWPSQKIEQSRQVEGGQNSSTTPGILYKFEDYPARKVLNGSPAPVDFSTRPEARTFKTAILGAVAKGVDFAGHYKVASWGCGTSCQMSAIIDLESGRIVEYAIGSALGLEYRVNSRLLIVNPPTRIAELSEVPSEISSEYYELTEAGELKFLAKQPAGKSEAIVCAQVITTARNSLSSQVKEFPTPCSVPWGWEVVNEGGK
;
A
#
# COMPACT_ATOMS: atom_id res chain seq x y z
N MET A 1 -59.29 7.99 -57.22
CA MET A 1 -59.33 6.52 -57.38
C MET A 1 -58.55 5.86 -56.25
N TRP A 2 -59.16 5.83 -55.07
CA TRP A 2 -58.70 5.07 -53.91
C TRP A 2 -59.53 3.78 -53.89
N LYS A 3 -59.03 2.65 -54.44
CA LYS A 3 -59.57 1.29 -54.17
C LYS A 3 -58.97 0.10 -54.94
N ARG A 4 -58.15 0.28 -55.98
CA ARG A 4 -57.71 -0.85 -56.84
C ARG A 4 -56.29 -1.37 -56.61
N GLU A 5 -55.35 -0.55 -56.14
CA GLU A 5 -53.96 -1.01 -55.89
C GLU A 5 -53.80 -1.74 -54.55
N LYS A 6 -54.67 -1.47 -53.57
CA LYS A 6 -54.65 -2.11 -52.25
C LYS A 6 -55.03 -3.61 -52.27
N LEU A 7 -55.50 -4.14 -53.40
CA LEU A 7 -55.90 -5.55 -53.53
C LEU A 7 -54.83 -6.43 -54.21
N LEU A 8 -53.93 -5.86 -55.01
CA LEU A 8 -52.89 -6.62 -55.71
C LEU A 8 -51.62 -6.82 -54.86
N ILE A 9 -51.29 -5.89 -53.95
CA ILE A 9 -50.09 -6.01 -53.11
C ILE A 9 -50.30 -7.02 -51.97
N GLY A 10 -51.53 -7.15 -51.46
CA GLY A 10 -51.89 -8.17 -50.46
C GLY A 10 -51.75 -9.62 -50.96
N MET A 11 -51.80 -9.85 -52.27
CA MET A 11 -51.60 -11.17 -52.88
C MET A 11 -50.13 -11.49 -53.20
N VAL A 12 -49.24 -10.48 -53.24
CA VAL A 12 -47.79 -10.68 -53.41
C VAL A 12 -47.12 -11.09 -52.09
N ILE A 13 -47.66 -10.66 -50.95
CA ILE A 13 -47.11 -10.98 -49.62
C ILE A 13 -47.38 -12.44 -49.18
N LEU A 14 -48.42 -13.09 -49.73
CA LEU A 14 -48.76 -14.49 -49.42
C LEU A 14 -47.99 -15.52 -50.26
N ALA A 15 -47.29 -15.14 -51.33
CA ALA A 15 -46.53 -16.06 -52.18
C ALA A 15 -45.03 -16.17 -51.84
N ILE A 16 -44.48 -15.27 -51.02
CA ILE A 16 -43.05 -15.30 -50.65
C ILE A 16 -42.81 -16.14 -49.37
N TRP A 17 -43.85 -16.43 -48.58
CA TRP A 17 -43.74 -17.34 -47.42
C TRP A 17 -43.54 -18.83 -47.78
N ALA A 18 -43.64 -19.21 -49.06
CA ALA A 18 -43.49 -20.60 -49.50
C ALA A 18 -42.07 -20.97 -49.97
N ALA A 19 -41.13 -20.04 -50.01
CA ALA A 19 -39.73 -20.31 -50.42
C ALA A 19 -38.72 -20.22 -49.25
N ALA A 20 -39.20 -20.21 -48.01
CA ALA A 20 -38.37 -20.12 -46.80
C ALA A 20 -38.09 -21.48 -46.11
N THR A 21 -38.49 -22.60 -46.70
CA THR A 21 -38.41 -23.92 -46.03
C THR A 21 -37.39 -24.90 -46.63
N ALA A 22 -36.77 -24.61 -47.79
CA ALA A 22 -35.84 -25.54 -48.42
C ALA A 22 -34.34 -25.24 -48.19
N ALA A 23 -33.99 -24.08 -47.64
CA ALA A 23 -32.58 -23.72 -47.32
C ALA A 23 -32.22 -23.91 -45.83
N PHE A 24 -33.14 -24.41 -45.01
CA PHE A 24 -32.97 -24.55 -43.56
C PHE A 24 -32.40 -25.93 -43.13
N PHE A 25 -32.19 -26.86 -44.06
CA PHE A 25 -31.79 -28.24 -43.75
C PHE A 25 -30.35 -28.64 -44.14
N ILE A 26 -29.56 -27.76 -44.77
CA ILE A 26 -28.13 -28.07 -45.07
C ILE A 26 -27.16 -27.23 -44.22
N PHE A 27 -27.66 -26.38 -43.33
CA PHE A 27 -26.83 -25.70 -42.31
C PHE A 27 -26.78 -26.42 -40.95
N TYR A 28 -27.63 -27.44 -40.74
CA TYR A 28 -27.75 -28.16 -39.46
C TYR A 28 -26.88 -29.43 -39.35
N SER A 29 -25.91 -29.63 -40.24
CA SER A 29 -24.96 -30.75 -40.15
C SER A 29 -23.49 -30.31 -40.17
N TRP A 30 -23.18 -29.11 -39.68
CA TRP A 30 -21.79 -28.75 -39.38
C TRP A 30 -21.42 -29.30 -37.99
N PRO A 31 -20.46 -30.22 -37.88
CA PRO A 31 -20.02 -30.75 -36.59
C PRO A 31 -19.36 -29.62 -35.80
N SER A 32 -19.94 -29.30 -34.65
CA SER A 32 -19.39 -28.34 -33.70
C SER A 32 -17.95 -28.76 -33.36
N GLN A 33 -16.95 -28.03 -33.87
CA GLN A 33 -15.61 -28.15 -33.34
C GLN A 33 -15.67 -27.75 -31.87
N LYS A 34 -15.49 -28.73 -30.99
CA LYS A 34 -15.09 -28.52 -29.61
C LYS A 34 -13.80 -27.69 -29.66
N ILE A 35 -13.93 -26.38 -29.49
CA ILE A 35 -12.84 -25.60 -28.94
C ILE A 35 -12.75 -26.06 -27.49
N GLU A 36 -11.86 -27.03 -27.25
CA GLU A 36 -11.39 -27.41 -25.92
C GLU A 36 -10.59 -26.21 -25.37
N GLN A 37 -11.34 -25.16 -25.03
CA GLN A 37 -10.83 -24.03 -24.28
C GLN A 37 -10.73 -24.55 -22.85
N SER A 38 -9.50 -24.85 -22.45
CA SER A 38 -9.13 -25.20 -21.08
C SER A 38 -9.64 -24.11 -20.12
N ARG A 39 -10.87 -24.33 -19.64
CA ARG A 39 -11.52 -23.57 -18.59
C ARG A 39 -10.81 -23.95 -17.29
N GLN A 40 -9.72 -23.27 -16.98
CA GLN A 40 -9.33 -23.08 -15.59
C GLN A 40 -10.44 -22.27 -14.94
N VAL A 41 -11.16 -22.93 -14.03
CA VAL A 41 -12.05 -22.29 -13.09
C VAL A 41 -11.16 -21.71 -12.00
N GLU A 42 -10.92 -20.42 -12.03
CA GLU A 42 -10.55 -19.69 -10.82
C GLU A 42 -11.47 -18.48 -10.66
N GLY A 43 -11.85 -18.27 -9.40
CA GLY A 43 -13.02 -17.50 -8.99
C GLY A 43 -12.96 -16.03 -9.37
N GLY A 44 -14.15 -15.44 -9.47
CA GLY A 44 -14.30 -14.04 -9.83
C GLY A 44 -13.60 -13.11 -8.83
N GLN A 45 -13.04 -12.03 -9.36
CA GLN A 45 -12.82 -10.78 -8.63
C GLN A 45 -12.94 -9.61 -9.62
N ASN A 46 -14.15 -9.08 -9.70
CA ASN A 46 -14.35 -7.68 -10.04
C ASN A 46 -14.03 -6.90 -8.75
N SER A 47 -12.77 -6.49 -8.56
CA SER A 47 -12.35 -5.56 -7.51
C SER A 47 -10.99 -4.99 -7.87
N SER A 48 -10.92 -3.68 -8.03
CA SER A 48 -9.72 -2.87 -8.14
C SER A 48 -8.84 -2.95 -6.88
N THR A 49 -8.13 -4.06 -6.70
CA THR A 49 -7.09 -4.20 -5.68
C THR A 49 -5.77 -4.38 -6.41
N THR A 50 -4.86 -3.41 -6.33
CA THR A 50 -3.49 -3.56 -6.81
C THR A 50 -2.89 -4.83 -6.18
N PRO A 51 -2.49 -5.84 -6.97
CA PRO A 51 -1.88 -7.05 -6.43
C PRO A 51 -0.57 -6.68 -5.70
N GLY A 52 -0.51 -6.94 -4.39
CA GLY A 52 0.70 -6.72 -3.59
C GLY A 52 0.69 -5.53 -2.62
N ILE A 53 -0.46 -5.05 -2.16
CA ILE A 53 -0.53 -4.22 -0.94
C ILE A 53 -1.07 -5.09 0.20
N LEU A 54 -0.27 -5.29 1.25
CA LEU A 54 -0.63 -6.19 2.36
C LEU A 54 -1.63 -5.57 3.35
N TYR A 55 -1.53 -4.27 3.60
CA TYR A 55 -2.35 -3.56 4.57
C TYR A 55 -2.99 -2.33 3.95
N LYS A 56 -4.26 -2.10 4.26
CA LYS A 56 -5.03 -0.97 3.73
C LYS A 56 -5.24 0.06 4.82
N PHE A 57 -5.25 1.35 4.44
CA PHE A 57 -5.40 2.44 5.39
C PHE A 57 -6.74 2.39 6.14
N GLU A 58 -7.78 1.89 5.48
CA GLU A 58 -9.16 1.83 5.97
C GLU A 58 -9.32 0.87 7.17
N ASP A 59 -8.43 -0.13 7.29
CA ASP A 59 -8.43 -1.09 8.41
C ASP A 59 -7.81 -0.51 9.70
N TYR A 60 -7.15 0.65 9.59
CA TYR A 60 -6.44 1.31 10.70
C TYR A 60 -6.94 2.74 10.91
N PRO A 61 -8.22 2.99 11.21
CA PRO A 61 -8.74 4.35 11.35
C PRO A 61 -8.07 5.09 12.52
N ALA A 62 -7.76 6.36 12.31
CA ALA A 62 -7.40 7.28 13.38
C ALA A 62 -8.66 7.70 14.13
N ARG A 63 -8.72 7.45 15.44
CA ARG A 63 -9.91 7.72 16.27
C ARG A 63 -9.87 9.07 16.95
N LYS A 64 -8.67 9.53 17.30
CA LYS A 64 -8.44 10.80 17.96
C LYS A 64 -8.03 11.84 16.91
N VAL A 65 -8.50 13.07 17.08
CA VAL A 65 -8.12 14.21 16.24
C VAL A 65 -7.53 15.28 17.15
N LEU A 66 -6.54 16.02 16.66
CA LEU A 66 -5.93 17.10 17.43
C LEU A 66 -7.00 18.14 17.78
N ASN A 67 -7.07 18.50 19.06
CA ASN A 67 -7.92 19.58 19.53
C ASN A 67 -7.06 20.79 19.92
N GLY A 68 -7.27 21.92 19.25
CA GLY A 68 -6.50 23.14 19.48
C GLY A 68 -5.16 23.18 18.74
N SER A 69 -4.23 23.97 19.27
CA SER A 69 -2.92 24.19 18.66
C SER A 69 -1.91 23.11 19.06
N PRO A 70 -0.93 22.78 18.20
CA PRO A 70 0.15 21.87 18.56
C PRO A 70 0.91 22.31 19.82
N ALA A 71 1.20 21.36 20.71
CA ALA A 71 2.09 21.57 21.84
C ALA A 71 3.53 21.84 21.36
N PRO A 72 4.33 22.60 22.14
CA PRO A 72 5.75 22.76 21.85
C PRO A 72 6.48 21.42 21.81
N VAL A 73 7.36 21.23 20.81
CA VAL A 73 8.08 19.96 20.66
C VAL A 73 9.02 19.73 21.85
N ASP A 74 8.86 18.57 22.49
CA ASP A 74 9.73 18.08 23.54
C ASP A 74 10.81 17.16 22.95
N PHE A 75 12.06 17.57 23.15
CA PHE A 75 13.27 16.89 22.71
C PHE A 75 14.05 16.29 23.89
N SER A 76 13.51 16.33 25.11
CA SER A 76 14.17 15.83 26.32
C SER A 76 14.40 14.31 26.25
N THR A 77 13.43 13.57 25.73
CA THR A 77 13.47 12.10 25.59
C THR A 77 14.22 11.63 24.35
N ARG A 78 14.41 12.51 23.36
CA ARG A 78 15.16 12.27 22.11
C ARG A 78 16.13 13.42 21.83
N PRO A 79 17.20 13.62 22.64
CA PRO A 79 18.14 14.73 22.45
C PRO A 79 18.81 14.74 21.08
N GLU A 80 19.04 13.57 20.49
CA GLU A 80 19.61 13.38 19.15
C GLU A 80 18.79 14.05 18.03
N ALA A 81 17.48 14.22 18.23
CA ALA A 81 16.59 14.87 17.28
C ALA A 81 16.85 16.39 17.15
N ARG A 82 17.61 16.98 18.10
CA ARG A 82 18.01 18.39 18.03
C ARG A 82 18.84 18.72 16.80
N THR A 83 19.57 17.74 16.27
CA THR A 83 20.34 17.88 15.01
C THR A 83 19.44 18.32 13.85
N PHE A 84 18.17 17.91 13.85
CA PHE A 84 17.18 18.25 12.81
C PHE A 84 16.05 19.14 13.33
N LYS A 85 16.32 19.93 14.39
CA LYS A 85 15.33 20.80 15.05
C LYS A 85 14.55 21.66 14.07
N THR A 86 15.23 22.31 13.12
CA THR A 86 14.58 23.19 12.14
C THR A 86 13.61 22.43 11.23
N ALA A 87 13.98 21.23 10.78
CA ALA A 87 13.10 20.40 9.96
C ALA A 87 11.87 19.94 10.75
N ILE A 88 12.06 19.51 12.00
CA ILE A 88 10.98 19.08 12.90
C ILE A 88 10.02 20.22 13.21
N LEU A 89 10.53 21.38 13.64
CA LEU A 89 9.69 22.54 13.94
C LEU A 89 8.98 23.07 12.69
N GLY A 90 9.66 23.10 11.54
CA GLY A 90 9.06 23.49 10.27
C GLY A 90 7.97 22.53 9.80
N ALA A 91 8.08 21.24 10.10
CA ALA A 91 7.01 20.27 9.86
C ALA A 91 5.84 20.51 10.81
N VAL A 92 6.08 20.62 12.12
CA VAL A 92 5.03 20.85 13.13
C VAL A 92 4.23 22.13 12.85
N ALA A 93 4.89 23.19 12.38
CA ALA A 93 4.23 24.44 11.98
C ALA A 93 3.21 24.28 10.83
N LYS A 94 3.30 23.19 10.04
CA LYS A 94 2.34 22.87 8.96
C LYS A 94 1.11 22.10 9.46
N GLY A 95 1.05 21.75 10.74
CA GLY A 95 -0.07 21.02 11.35
C GLY A 95 -0.09 19.52 11.03
N VAL A 96 -1.12 18.84 11.56
CA VAL A 96 -1.33 17.39 11.48
C VAL A 96 -1.31 16.89 10.04
N ASP A 97 -0.65 15.76 9.80
CA ASP A 97 -0.76 15.00 8.54
C ASP A 97 -0.84 13.48 8.74
N PHE A 98 -0.76 12.99 9.97
CA PHE A 98 -0.76 11.57 10.27
C PHE A 98 -1.61 11.24 11.50
N ALA A 99 -2.34 10.11 11.44
CA ALA A 99 -2.99 9.48 12.60
C ALA A 99 -3.80 10.45 13.51
N GLY A 100 -4.44 11.45 12.91
CA GLY A 100 -5.40 12.37 13.49
C GLY A 100 -4.83 13.50 14.34
N HIS A 101 -3.73 13.26 15.06
CA HIS A 101 -3.04 14.28 15.86
C HIS A 101 -1.51 14.19 15.81
N TYR A 102 -0.96 13.43 14.87
CA TYR A 102 0.48 13.29 14.70
C TYR A 102 0.99 14.07 13.48
N LYS A 103 2.28 14.37 13.53
CA LYS A 103 3.05 14.93 12.44
C LYS A 103 4.18 14.00 12.05
N VAL A 104 4.36 13.78 10.76
CA VAL A 104 5.60 13.22 10.23
C VAL A 104 6.53 14.35 9.79
N ALA A 105 7.76 14.35 10.30
CA ALA A 105 8.83 15.23 9.86
C ALA A 105 9.89 14.39 9.14
N SER A 106 10.29 14.79 7.94
CA SER A 106 11.27 14.05 7.13
C SER A 106 12.42 14.95 6.67
N TRP A 107 13.60 14.37 6.53
CA TRP A 107 14.82 15.02 6.04
C TRP A 107 15.72 14.00 5.32
N GLY A 108 16.70 14.47 4.54
CA GLY A 108 17.66 13.58 3.87
C GLY A 108 18.71 13.03 4.85
N CYS A 109 19.14 11.77 4.65
CA CYS A 109 20.26 11.17 5.39
C CYS A 109 21.54 10.98 4.57
N GLY A 110 21.54 11.40 3.30
CA GLY A 110 22.65 11.20 2.36
C GLY A 110 22.13 10.91 0.96
N THR A 111 22.93 10.22 0.14
CA THR A 111 22.53 9.82 -1.21
C THR A 111 21.44 8.75 -1.14
N SER A 112 20.29 9.02 -1.78
CA SER A 112 19.18 8.06 -1.97
C SER A 112 18.53 7.54 -0.68
N CYS A 113 18.55 8.32 0.41
CA CYS A 113 17.81 7.98 1.61
C CYS A 113 17.17 9.18 2.33
N GLN A 114 16.05 8.93 2.99
CA GLN A 114 15.39 9.84 3.91
C GLN A 114 15.35 9.24 5.31
N MET A 115 15.34 10.12 6.31
CA MET A 115 15.02 9.83 7.69
C MET A 115 13.78 10.60 8.09
N SER A 116 12.99 10.04 9.01
CA SER A 116 11.81 10.70 9.54
C SER A 116 11.64 10.52 11.05
N ALA A 117 10.85 11.41 11.64
CA ALA A 117 10.31 11.31 12.99
C ALA A 117 8.79 11.43 12.98
N ILE A 118 8.15 10.86 14.00
CA ILE A 118 6.73 11.03 14.29
C ILE A 118 6.61 11.83 15.58
N ILE A 119 5.86 12.92 15.54
CA ILE A 119 5.64 13.83 16.65
C ILE A 119 4.16 13.80 17.02
N ASP A 120 3.88 13.55 18.28
CA ASP A 120 2.55 13.74 18.87
C ASP A 120 2.31 15.24 19.04
N LEU A 121 1.37 15.82 18.29
CA LEU A 121 1.10 17.26 18.38
C LEU A 121 0.28 17.65 19.61
N GLU A 122 -0.33 16.70 20.32
CA GLU A 122 -1.05 16.99 21.56
C GLU A 122 -0.09 17.12 22.74
N SER A 123 0.90 16.23 22.83
CA SER A 123 1.88 16.24 23.92
C SER A 123 3.21 16.92 23.57
N GLY A 124 3.50 17.10 22.28
CA GLY A 124 4.79 17.61 21.78
C GLY A 124 5.90 16.55 21.73
N ARG A 125 5.63 15.32 22.18
CA ARG A 125 6.65 14.26 22.26
C ARG A 125 7.00 13.72 20.88
N ILE A 126 8.29 13.44 20.68
CA ILE A 126 8.76 12.63 19.55
C ILE A 126 8.57 11.15 19.90
N VAL A 127 7.55 10.52 19.33
CA VAL A 127 7.16 9.13 19.65
C VAL A 127 7.98 8.10 18.88
N GLU A 128 8.42 8.44 17.67
CA GLU A 128 9.44 7.66 16.96
C GLU A 128 10.42 8.57 16.21
N TYR A 129 11.67 8.13 16.11
CA TYR A 129 12.76 8.87 15.50
C TYR A 129 13.68 7.94 14.70
N ALA A 130 14.30 8.48 13.65
CA ALA A 130 15.21 7.76 12.74
C ALA A 130 14.54 6.62 11.96
N ILE A 131 13.31 6.84 11.48
CA ILE A 131 12.64 5.97 10.51
C ILE A 131 13.32 6.16 9.16
N GLY A 132 14.08 5.16 8.70
CA GLY A 132 14.79 5.20 7.44
C GLY A 132 13.93 4.73 6.27
N SER A 133 14.08 5.39 5.11
CA SER A 133 13.44 5.00 3.85
C SER A 133 14.33 5.34 2.66
N ALA A 134 14.23 4.55 1.58
CA ALA A 134 14.85 4.86 0.29
C ALA A 134 13.86 5.55 -0.66
N LEU A 135 12.59 5.14 -0.59
CA LEU A 135 11.50 5.63 -1.44
C LEU A 135 10.49 6.49 -0.66
N GLY A 136 10.87 6.97 0.53
CA GLY A 136 10.01 7.74 1.41
C GLY A 136 8.93 6.92 2.13
N LEU A 137 7.95 7.63 2.69
CA LEU A 137 6.85 7.09 3.49
C LEU A 137 5.50 7.35 2.82
N GLU A 138 4.51 6.50 3.08
CA GLU A 138 3.09 6.76 2.78
C GLU A 138 2.27 6.60 4.05
N TYR A 139 1.46 7.60 4.33
CA TYR A 139 0.62 7.71 5.52
C TYR A 139 -0.52 8.68 5.25
N ARG A 140 -1.55 8.67 6.12
CA ARG A 140 -2.72 9.54 6.00
C ARG A 140 -3.11 10.12 7.34
N VAL A 141 -3.71 11.30 7.32
CA VAL A 141 -4.24 11.95 8.54
C VAL A 141 -5.33 11.11 9.21
N ASN A 142 -6.13 10.38 8.45
CA ASN A 142 -7.25 9.58 8.97
C ASN A 142 -6.89 8.11 9.24
N SER A 143 -5.61 7.74 9.17
CA SER A 143 -5.16 6.36 9.38
C SER A 143 -3.94 6.29 10.29
N ARG A 144 -3.87 5.23 11.08
CA ARG A 144 -2.74 4.86 11.94
C ARG A 144 -1.72 3.98 11.21
N LEU A 145 -1.99 3.59 9.96
CA LEU A 145 -1.07 2.83 9.14
C LEU A 145 0.03 3.75 8.57
N LEU A 146 1.28 3.33 8.74
CA LEU A 146 2.46 3.91 8.12
C LEU A 146 3.13 2.86 7.23
N ILE A 147 3.44 3.23 6.00
CA ILE A 147 4.13 2.36 5.04
C ILE A 147 5.48 2.99 4.70
N VAL A 148 6.57 2.28 4.98
CA VAL A 148 7.93 2.62 4.58
C VAL A 148 8.21 1.97 3.23
N ASN A 149 8.79 2.72 2.28
CA ASN A 149 9.01 2.29 0.90
C ASN A 149 7.76 1.65 0.26
N PRO A 150 6.70 2.44 0.01
CA PRO A 150 5.41 1.90 -0.43
C PRO A 150 5.51 1.03 -1.70
N PRO A 151 4.73 -0.08 -1.79
CA PRO A 151 4.75 -0.95 -2.96
C PRO A 151 4.45 -0.22 -4.27
N THR A 152 3.61 0.83 -4.20
CA THR A 152 3.28 1.72 -5.31
C THR A 152 4.52 2.38 -5.90
N ARG A 153 5.41 2.92 -5.06
CA ARG A 153 6.67 3.56 -5.50
C ARG A 153 7.71 2.54 -5.93
N ILE A 154 7.72 1.35 -5.33
CA ILE A 154 8.58 0.25 -5.78
C ILE A 154 8.20 -0.18 -7.21
N ALA A 155 6.90 -0.27 -7.50
CA ALA A 155 6.39 -0.68 -8.81
C ALA A 155 6.72 0.33 -9.93
N GLU A 156 7.05 1.56 -9.59
CA GLU A 156 7.48 2.60 -10.54
C GLU A 156 8.97 2.49 -10.92
N LEU A 157 9.76 1.68 -10.22
CA LEU A 157 11.17 1.49 -10.52
C LEU A 157 11.37 0.58 -11.74
N SER A 158 12.26 0.99 -12.64
CA SER A 158 12.66 0.17 -13.80
C SER A 158 13.44 -1.08 -13.38
N GLU A 159 14.21 -0.96 -12.30
CA GLU A 159 14.95 -2.05 -11.67
C GLU A 159 14.72 -1.97 -10.17
N VAL A 160 14.36 -3.10 -9.58
CA VAL A 160 13.99 -3.20 -8.17
C VAL A 160 15.19 -3.80 -7.42
N PRO A 161 15.91 -3.02 -6.59
CA PRO A 161 16.97 -3.57 -5.76
C PRO A 161 16.41 -4.59 -4.77
N SER A 162 17.11 -5.72 -4.61
CA SER A 162 16.72 -6.80 -3.69
C SER A 162 16.67 -6.36 -2.23
N GLU A 163 17.35 -5.27 -1.89
CA GLU A 163 17.49 -4.73 -0.54
C GLU A 163 16.30 -3.84 -0.15
N ILE A 164 15.50 -3.40 -1.12
CA ILE A 164 14.30 -2.59 -0.86
C ILE A 164 13.15 -3.53 -0.53
N SER A 165 12.46 -3.20 0.56
CA SER A 165 11.22 -3.87 0.97
C SER A 165 10.26 -2.82 1.51
N SER A 166 8.97 -3.10 1.36
CA SER A 166 7.93 -2.34 2.04
C SER A 166 7.80 -2.83 3.47
N GLU A 167 7.85 -1.91 4.42
CA GLU A 167 7.61 -2.23 5.83
C GLU A 167 6.32 -1.52 6.28
N TYR A 168 5.48 -2.26 7.00
CA TYR A 168 4.17 -1.80 7.44
C TYR A 168 4.16 -1.67 8.94
N TYR A 169 3.67 -0.53 9.43
CA TYR A 169 3.57 -0.22 10.85
C TYR A 169 2.19 0.31 11.21
N GLU A 170 1.74 -0.02 12.41
CA GLU A 170 0.60 0.60 13.06
C GLU A 170 1.10 1.53 14.16
N LEU A 171 0.72 2.81 14.12
CA LEU A 171 0.84 3.66 15.29
C LEU A 171 -0.27 3.30 16.28
N THR A 172 0.07 2.68 17.40
CA THR A 172 -0.91 2.27 18.42
C THR A 172 -1.53 3.50 19.08
N GLU A 173 -2.70 3.32 19.70
CA GLU A 173 -3.36 4.38 20.49
C GLU A 173 -2.49 4.84 21.69
N ALA A 174 -1.52 4.02 22.12
CA ALA A 174 -0.54 4.38 23.15
C ALA A 174 0.61 5.26 22.62
N GLY A 175 0.67 5.50 21.32
CA GLY A 175 1.75 6.26 20.66
C GLY A 175 3.01 5.43 20.41
N GLU A 176 2.87 4.12 20.22
CA GLU A 176 3.98 3.22 19.86
C GLU A 176 3.90 2.84 18.39
N LEU A 177 5.03 2.87 17.67
CA LEU A 177 5.07 2.41 16.28
C LEU A 177 5.30 0.90 16.24
N LYS A 178 4.23 0.14 16.06
CA LYS A 178 4.25 -1.33 16.06
C LYS A 178 4.49 -1.87 14.65
N PHE A 179 5.53 -2.68 14.49
CA PHE A 179 5.77 -3.42 13.24
C PHE A 179 4.67 -4.45 12.97
N LEU A 180 4.16 -4.46 11.74
CA LEU A 180 3.14 -5.40 11.28
C LEU A 180 3.74 -6.47 10.35
N ALA A 181 4.43 -6.04 9.29
CA ALA A 181 5.04 -6.94 8.33
C ALA A 181 6.11 -6.25 7.48
N LYS A 182 6.92 -7.11 6.83
CA LYS A 182 7.86 -6.73 5.77
C LYS A 182 7.51 -7.51 4.51
N GLN A 183 7.47 -6.81 3.39
CA GLN A 183 7.15 -7.34 2.08
C GLN A 183 8.33 -7.09 1.14
N PRO A 184 8.95 -8.13 0.56
CA PRO A 184 9.99 -7.94 -0.43
C PRO A 184 9.41 -7.22 -1.65
N ALA A 185 10.23 -6.39 -2.26
CA ALA A 185 9.83 -5.69 -3.47
C ALA A 185 9.39 -6.67 -4.58
N GLY A 186 8.28 -6.35 -5.25
CA GLY A 186 7.71 -7.18 -6.31
C GLY A 186 7.04 -8.49 -5.87
N LYS A 187 6.88 -8.73 -4.56
CA LYS A 187 6.13 -9.89 -4.02
C LYS A 187 4.77 -9.47 -3.51
N SER A 188 3.79 -10.37 -3.59
CA SER A 188 2.43 -10.12 -3.07
C SER A 188 2.23 -10.58 -1.62
N GLU A 189 3.24 -11.19 -1.01
CA GLU A 189 3.16 -11.82 0.31
C GLU A 189 4.24 -11.29 1.26
N ALA A 190 3.94 -11.34 2.57
CA ALA A 190 4.90 -11.01 3.62
C ALA A 190 5.99 -12.08 3.75
N ILE A 191 7.16 -11.69 4.26
CA ILE A 191 8.19 -12.66 4.66
C ILE A 191 7.71 -13.41 5.91
N VAL A 192 7.82 -14.74 5.91
CA VAL A 192 7.69 -15.55 7.14
C VAL A 192 9.05 -15.59 7.83
N CYS A 193 9.10 -15.09 9.05
CA CYS A 193 10.35 -14.79 9.74
C CYS A 193 10.59 -15.72 10.93
N ALA A 194 11.87 -16.03 11.17
CA ALA A 194 12.27 -16.78 12.36
C ALA A 194 11.83 -16.03 13.63
N GLN A 195 11.30 -16.76 14.60
CA GLN A 195 10.82 -16.22 15.88
C GLN A 195 11.97 -16.14 16.88
N VAL A 196 12.90 -15.21 16.63
CA VAL A 196 14.12 -15.03 17.45
C VAL A 196 14.34 -13.55 17.71
N ILE A 197 14.50 -13.19 18.99
CA ILE A 197 14.84 -11.81 19.38
C ILE A 197 16.17 -11.44 18.72
N THR A 198 16.17 -10.33 18.00
CA THR A 198 17.30 -9.85 17.21
C THR A 198 17.72 -8.48 17.71
N THR A 199 18.94 -8.38 18.22
CA THR A 199 19.53 -7.10 18.60
C THR A 199 20.06 -6.40 17.35
N ALA A 200 19.67 -5.15 17.13
CA ALA A 200 20.17 -4.35 16.03
C ALA A 200 20.55 -2.93 16.49
N ARG A 201 21.49 -2.34 15.77
CA ARG A 201 21.97 -0.97 15.96
C ARG A 201 21.55 -0.12 14.77
N ASN A 202 20.93 1.02 15.03
CA ASN A 202 20.66 2.01 14.01
C ASN A 202 21.99 2.58 13.48
N SER A 203 22.24 2.48 12.18
CA SER A 203 23.52 2.89 11.57
C SER A 203 23.76 4.41 11.66
N LEU A 204 22.72 5.21 11.92
CA LEU A 204 22.77 6.67 11.93
C LEU A 204 22.75 7.27 13.34
N SER A 205 21.92 6.75 14.24
CA SER A 205 21.82 7.24 15.62
C SER A 205 22.69 6.46 16.62
N SER A 206 23.29 5.34 16.20
CA SER A 206 23.97 4.37 17.07
C SER A 206 23.09 3.78 18.18
N GLN A 207 21.76 3.99 18.13
CA GLN A 207 20.81 3.41 19.08
C GLN A 207 20.78 1.88 18.91
N VAL A 208 20.80 1.15 20.02
CA VAL A 208 20.64 -0.32 20.03
C VAL A 208 19.25 -0.66 20.57
N LYS A 209 18.54 -1.56 19.88
CA LYS A 209 17.22 -2.08 20.28
C LYS A 209 17.12 -3.58 19.99
N GLU A 210 16.29 -4.25 20.78
CA GLU A 210 15.84 -5.61 20.50
C GLU A 210 14.59 -5.59 19.64
N PHE A 211 14.55 -6.47 18.65
CA PHE A 211 13.43 -6.67 17.74
C PHE A 211 12.90 -8.09 17.89
N PRO A 212 11.57 -8.33 17.90
CA PRO A 212 11.01 -9.67 18.14
C PRO A 212 11.45 -10.73 17.12
N THR A 213 11.78 -10.31 15.90
CA THR A 213 12.24 -11.18 14.80
C THR A 213 13.33 -10.48 13.98
N PRO A 214 14.15 -11.22 13.19
CA PRO A 214 15.11 -10.62 12.27
C PRO A 214 14.45 -9.71 11.22
N CYS A 215 13.22 -10.00 10.81
CA CYS A 215 12.52 -9.18 9.82
C CYS A 215 11.97 -7.87 10.36
N SER A 216 11.69 -7.81 11.67
CA SER A 216 11.28 -6.56 12.32
C SER A 216 12.42 -5.56 12.47
N VAL A 217 13.67 -5.96 12.15
CA VAL A 217 14.79 -5.02 12.02
C VAL A 217 14.53 -4.13 10.80
N PRO A 218 14.34 -2.81 10.99
CA PRO A 218 13.97 -1.92 9.91
C PRO A 218 15.17 -1.56 9.03
N TRP A 219 14.87 -1.10 7.82
CA TRP A 219 15.89 -0.54 6.94
C TRP A 219 16.70 0.57 7.65
N GLY A 220 18.03 0.54 7.51
CA GLY A 220 18.96 1.46 8.19
C GLY A 220 19.41 1.00 9.60
N TRP A 221 19.07 -0.22 9.99
CA TRP A 221 19.60 -0.89 11.19
C TRP A 221 20.45 -2.10 10.81
N GLU A 222 21.53 -2.31 11.54
CA GLU A 222 22.46 -3.43 11.37
C GLU A 222 22.32 -4.41 12.54
N VAL A 223 22.16 -5.70 12.24
CA VAL A 223 22.11 -6.74 13.27
C VAL A 223 23.45 -6.82 13.98
N VAL A 224 23.42 -6.72 15.31
CA VAL A 224 24.60 -6.85 16.17
C VAL A 224 24.60 -8.27 16.71
N ASN A 225 25.51 -9.11 16.22
CA ASN A 225 25.69 -10.44 16.79
C ASN A 225 26.41 -10.32 18.13
N GLU A 226 25.81 -10.80 19.23
CA GLU A 226 26.48 -10.89 20.54
C GLU A 226 27.56 -12.01 20.61
N GLY A 227 28.02 -12.54 19.47
CA GLY A 227 28.85 -13.75 19.40
C GLY A 227 30.08 -13.69 18.51
N GLY A 228 30.56 -12.51 18.11
CA GLY A 228 31.79 -12.38 17.32
C GLY A 228 33.02 -12.12 18.18
N LYS A 229 33.78 -13.17 18.50
CA LYS A 229 35.22 -13.04 18.76
C LYS A 229 35.97 -12.89 17.44
#